data_AF-A0A447QQL5-F1
#
_entry.id   AF-A0A447QQL5-F1
#
_cell.length_a   1.000
_cell.length_b   1.000
_cell.length_c   1.000
_cell.angle_alpha   90.00
_cell.angle_beta   90.00
_cell.angle_gamma   90.00
#
_symmetry.space_group_name_H-M   'P 1'
#
loop_
_entity.id
_entity.type
_entity.pdbx_description
1 polymer ?
#
loop_
_entity_poly.entity_id
_entity_poly.type
_entity_poly.pdbx_seq_one_letter_code
_entity_poly.pdbx_strand_id
1 'polypeptide(L)'
;MRTDPQMEYMIFPRALSVAERAWHRADWELDYQAGREYKGGETRFVDGKKLAQEWQVFANILGQRELAKLDAGGIRYRLPVPGARIDGGRLEANIALPGLTIEYSTDGGQSWQRYDDAARPAVQGEVQVRSASPDGKRFSRAEPVTA
;
A
#
# COMPACT_ATOMS: atom_id res chain seq x y z
N MET A 1 0.92 22.53 3.32
CA MET A 1 2.20 21.90 3.73
C MET A 1 3.02 22.95 4.43
N ARG A 2 3.56 22.66 5.62
CA ARG A 2 4.38 23.62 6.38
C ARG A 2 5.88 23.30 6.31
N THR A 3 6.25 22.09 5.88
CA THR A 3 7.64 21.63 5.74
C THR A 3 7.81 20.80 4.48
N ASP A 4 9.03 20.73 3.95
CA ASP A 4 9.35 19.93 2.75
C ASP A 4 9.02 18.43 2.95
N PRO A 5 9.33 17.80 4.09
CA PRO A 5 8.88 16.43 4.38
C PRO A 5 7.37 16.20 4.28
N GLN A 6 6.56 17.18 4.72
CA GLN A 6 5.10 17.07 4.61
C GLN A 6 4.65 17.15 3.15
N MET A 7 5.33 17.96 2.34
CA MET A 7 5.09 18.01 0.90
C MET A 7 5.46 16.66 0.26
N GLU A 8 6.65 16.13 0.52
CA GLU A 8 7.10 14.83 -0.02
C GLU A 8 6.16 13.68 0.37
N TYR A 9 5.72 13.64 1.63
CA TYR A 9 4.75 12.66 2.14
C TYR A 9 3.44 12.70 1.33
N MET A 10 3.01 13.89 0.94
CA MET A 10 1.76 14.11 0.24
C MET A 10 1.90 13.95 -1.27
N ILE A 11 3.09 14.08 -1.84
CA ILE A 11 3.32 13.87 -3.28
C ILE A 11 3.61 12.39 -3.56
N PHE A 12 4.48 11.76 -2.75
CA PHE A 12 4.98 10.43 -3.00
C PHE A 12 4.37 9.38 -2.06
N PRO A 13 4.08 8.16 -2.54
CA PRO A 13 4.43 7.65 -3.88
C PRO A 13 3.37 7.88 -4.97
N ARG A 14 2.23 8.51 -4.65
CA ARG A 14 1.11 8.62 -5.60
C ARG A 14 1.41 9.40 -6.88
N ALA A 15 2.43 10.27 -6.89
CA ALA A 15 2.92 10.91 -8.11
C ALA A 15 3.40 9.90 -9.17
N LEU A 16 3.83 8.70 -8.78
CA LEU A 16 4.17 7.64 -9.75
C LEU A 16 2.92 7.14 -10.49
N SER A 17 1.77 7.05 -9.82
CA SER A 17 0.50 6.72 -10.49
C SER A 17 0.04 7.82 -11.44
N VAL A 18 0.34 9.09 -11.12
CA VAL A 18 0.12 10.21 -12.03
C VAL A 18 1.01 10.09 -13.27
N ALA A 19 2.30 9.80 -13.08
CA ALA A 19 3.24 9.60 -14.19
C ALA A 19 2.79 8.46 -15.12
N GLU A 20 2.38 7.33 -14.54
CA GLU A 20 1.87 6.18 -15.29
C GLU A 20 0.66 6.57 -16.15
N ARG A 21 -0.39 7.17 -15.54
CA ARG A 21 -1.62 7.53 -16.27
C ARG A 21 -1.41 8.68 -17.27
N ALA A 22 -0.46 9.57 -17.01
CA ALA A 22 -0.15 10.68 -17.92
C ALA A 22 0.63 10.21 -19.17
N TRP A 23 1.36 9.10 -19.04
CA TRP A 23 2.20 8.58 -20.12
C TRP A 23 1.54 7.44 -20.89
N HIS A 24 0.86 6.53 -20.18
CA HIS A 24 0.28 5.32 -20.74
C HIS A 24 -1.25 5.34 -20.64
N ARG A 25 -1.90 5.18 -21.79
CA ARG A 25 -3.33 4.88 -21.88
C ARG A 25 -3.51 3.37 -21.81
N ALA A 26 -4.13 2.88 -20.74
CA ALA A 26 -4.39 1.47 -20.53
C ALA A 26 -5.61 0.97 -21.32
N ASP A 27 -5.66 -0.34 -21.56
CA ASP A 27 -6.72 -0.94 -22.40
C ASP A 27 -8.11 -0.90 -21.77
N TRP A 28 -8.21 -0.74 -20.45
CA TRP A 28 -9.49 -0.53 -19.75
C TRP A 28 -9.97 0.93 -19.80
N GLU A 29 -9.16 1.86 -20.34
CA GLU A 29 -9.53 3.26 -20.57
C GLU A 29 -10.31 3.42 -21.88
N LEU A 30 -11.63 3.25 -21.76
CA LEU A 30 -12.56 3.32 -22.89
C LEU A 30 -12.53 4.69 -23.58
N ASP A 31 -12.72 4.68 -24.90
CA ASP A 31 -13.02 5.92 -25.63
C ASP A 31 -14.31 6.55 -25.12
N TYR A 32 -14.34 7.87 -25.16
CA TYR A 32 -15.54 8.63 -24.89
C TYR A 32 -16.64 8.26 -25.88
N GLN A 33 -17.84 7.99 -25.36
CA GLN A 33 -19.05 7.79 -26.17
C GLN A 33 -20.14 8.72 -25.65
N ALA A 34 -20.59 9.65 -26.50
CA ALA A 34 -21.71 10.53 -26.19
C ALA A 34 -22.98 9.71 -25.85
N GLY A 35 -23.68 10.13 -24.80
CA GLY A 35 -24.89 9.44 -24.32
C GLY A 35 -24.63 8.16 -23.50
N ARG A 36 -23.37 7.71 -23.34
CA ARG A 36 -23.05 6.60 -22.42
C ARG A 36 -23.11 7.09 -20.97
N GLU A 37 -23.96 6.46 -20.17
CA GLU A 37 -24.09 6.72 -18.72
C GLU A 37 -23.41 5.60 -17.93
N TYR A 38 -22.60 5.95 -16.93
CA TYR A 38 -21.98 5.00 -16.00
C TYR A 38 -22.71 5.07 -14.65
N LYS A 39 -23.24 3.94 -14.19
CA LYS A 39 -23.87 3.78 -12.88
C LYS A 39 -23.09 2.78 -12.05
N GLY A 40 -22.48 3.24 -10.96
CA GLY A 40 -21.67 2.41 -10.07
C GLY A 40 -22.48 1.29 -9.44
N GLY A 41 -22.01 0.05 -9.57
CA GLY A 41 -22.71 -1.15 -9.07
C GLY A 41 -23.74 -1.75 -10.04
N GLU A 42 -24.15 -1.03 -11.07
CA GLU A 42 -25.16 -1.47 -12.05
C GLU A 42 -24.53 -1.75 -13.42
N THR A 43 -23.84 -0.76 -14.01
CA THR A 43 -23.23 -0.89 -15.33
C THR A 43 -21.89 -1.62 -15.29
N ARG A 44 -21.53 -2.32 -16.39
CA ARG A 44 -20.33 -3.16 -16.51
C ARG A 44 -19.51 -2.89 -17.79
N PHE A 45 -19.48 -1.64 -18.25
CA PHE A 45 -18.77 -1.26 -19.49
C PHE A 45 -17.25 -1.38 -19.38
N VAL A 46 -16.68 -1.02 -18.23
CA VAL A 46 -15.23 -1.05 -17.97
C VAL A 46 -14.81 -2.47 -17.60
N ASP A 47 -13.72 -2.95 -18.18
CA ASP A 47 -13.09 -4.21 -17.76
C ASP A 47 -12.40 -4.03 -16.41
N GLY A 48 -13.17 -4.24 -15.34
CA GLY A 48 -12.66 -4.17 -13.97
C GLY A 48 -11.63 -5.25 -13.63
N LYS A 49 -11.61 -6.38 -14.35
CA LYS A 49 -10.61 -7.44 -14.11
C LYS A 49 -9.26 -6.99 -14.63
N LYS A 50 -9.22 -6.41 -15.83
CA LYS A 50 -7.99 -5.89 -16.43
C LYS A 50 -7.43 -4.71 -15.63
N LEU A 51 -8.29 -3.78 -15.20
CA LEU A 51 -7.91 -2.70 -14.28
C LEU A 51 -7.27 -3.24 -12.99
N ALA A 52 -7.91 -4.22 -12.35
CA ALA A 52 -7.39 -4.81 -11.12
C ALA A 52 -6.05 -5.53 -11.32
N GLN A 53 -5.89 -6.25 -12.43
CA GLN A 53 -4.65 -6.95 -12.78
C GLN A 53 -3.49 -5.96 -13.01
N GLU A 54 -3.71 -4.91 -13.80
CA GLU A 54 -2.69 -3.90 -14.04
C GLU A 54 -2.32 -3.14 -12.75
N TRP A 55 -3.31 -2.81 -11.92
CA TRP A 55 -3.05 -2.23 -10.60
C TRP A 55 -2.20 -3.15 -9.72
N GLN A 56 -2.52 -4.45 -9.70
CA GLN A 56 -1.76 -5.43 -8.93
C GLN A 56 -0.29 -5.46 -9.36
N VAL A 57 -0.02 -5.46 -10.67
CA VAL A 57 1.35 -5.40 -11.22
C VAL A 57 2.05 -4.10 -10.82
N PHE A 58 1.38 -2.96 -11.03
CA PHE A 58 1.92 -1.64 -10.68
C PHE A 58 2.26 -1.52 -9.19
N ALA A 59 1.34 -1.93 -8.30
CA ALA A 59 1.54 -1.87 -6.86
C ALA A 59 2.72 -2.74 -6.39
N ASN A 60 2.92 -3.92 -7.00
CA ASN A 60 4.08 -4.78 -6.74
C ASN A 60 5.39 -4.13 -7.22
N ILE A 61 5.40 -3.51 -8.40
CA ILE A 61 6.58 -2.78 -8.90
C ILE A 61 6.96 -1.65 -7.92
N LEU A 62 5.97 -0.92 -7.39
CA LEU A 62 6.22 0.10 -6.39
C LEU A 62 6.86 -0.50 -5.14
N GLY A 63 6.17 -1.44 -4.50
CA GLY A 63 6.59 -1.99 -3.21
C GLY A 63 7.91 -2.78 -3.26
N GLN A 64 8.18 -3.48 -4.35
CA GLN A 64 9.37 -4.33 -4.49
C GLN A 64 10.58 -3.61 -5.13
N ARG A 65 10.39 -2.46 -5.77
CA ARG A 65 11.48 -1.82 -6.54
C ARG A 65 11.52 -0.30 -6.47
N GLU A 66 10.43 0.40 -6.82
CA GLU A 66 10.52 1.86 -7.02
C GLU A 66 10.65 2.63 -5.70
N LEU A 67 10.05 2.14 -4.61
CA LEU A 67 10.17 2.79 -3.31
C LEU A 67 11.61 2.81 -2.78
N ALA A 68 12.40 1.76 -3.05
CA ALA A 68 13.82 1.73 -2.68
C ALA A 68 14.63 2.82 -3.42
N LYS A 69 14.23 3.19 -4.63
CA LYS A 69 14.86 4.30 -5.37
C LYS A 69 14.48 5.65 -4.78
N LEU A 70 13.25 5.81 -4.28
CA LEU A 70 12.85 7.03 -3.57
C LEU A 70 13.61 7.19 -2.26
N ASP A 71 13.88 6.09 -1.53
CA ASP A 71 14.78 6.11 -0.37
C ASP A 71 16.19 6.55 -0.76
N ALA A 72 16.76 5.97 -1.82
CA ALA A 72 18.08 6.35 -2.33
C ALA A 72 18.15 7.82 -2.78
N GLY A 73 17.03 8.39 -3.25
CA GLY A 73 16.88 9.80 -3.58
C GLY A 73 16.62 10.72 -2.39
N GLY A 74 16.52 10.18 -1.16
CA GLY A 74 16.28 10.96 0.05
C GLY A 74 14.84 11.48 0.20
N ILE A 75 13.90 10.98 -0.59
CA ILE A 75 12.51 11.47 -0.64
C ILE A 75 11.70 10.88 0.52
N ARG A 76 11.09 11.72 1.36
CA ARG A 76 10.28 11.27 2.50
C ARG A 76 8.84 10.93 2.10
N TYR A 77 8.70 9.95 1.21
CA TYR A 77 7.39 9.46 0.78
C TYR A 77 6.59 8.81 1.91
N ARG A 78 5.26 8.75 1.75
CA ARG A 78 4.35 8.10 2.69
C ARG A 78 4.47 6.57 2.63
N LEU A 79 4.75 5.95 3.78
CA LEU A 79 4.57 4.51 3.98
C LEU A 79 3.10 4.21 4.35
N PRO A 80 2.41 3.29 3.64
CA PRO A 80 1.05 2.90 3.99
C PRO A 80 1.06 2.06 5.28
N VAL A 81 0.07 2.29 6.16
CA VAL A 81 -0.16 1.41 7.31
C VAL A 81 -0.66 0.05 6.80
N PRO A 82 -0.15 -1.08 7.31
CA PRO A 82 -0.66 -2.40 6.95
C PRO A 82 -2.15 -2.56 7.31
N GLY A 83 -2.90 -3.27 6.47
CA GLY A 83 -4.18 -3.82 6.88
C GLY A 83 -3.91 -5.12 7.64
N ALA A 84 -4.59 -5.34 8.76
CA ALA A 84 -4.39 -6.53 9.56
C ALA A 84 -5.68 -6.99 10.24
N ARG A 85 -5.76 -8.31 10.50
CA ARG A 85 -6.80 -8.95 11.28
C ARG A 85 -6.23 -10.14 12.05
N ILE A 86 -6.92 -10.56 13.11
CA ILE A 86 -6.61 -11.80 13.83
C ILE A 86 -7.63 -12.86 13.43
N ASP A 87 -7.17 -13.95 12.83
CA ASP A 87 -8.01 -15.08 12.43
C ASP A 87 -7.44 -16.37 13.04
N GLY A 88 -8.27 -17.13 13.75
CA GLY A 88 -7.83 -18.33 14.46
C GLY A 88 -6.66 -18.13 15.44
N GLY A 89 -6.55 -16.95 16.07
CA GLY A 89 -5.45 -16.60 16.97
C GLY A 89 -4.12 -16.28 16.27
N ARG A 90 -4.13 -16.10 14.95
CA ARG A 90 -2.95 -15.73 14.16
C ARG A 90 -3.15 -14.38 13.49
N LEU A 91 -2.07 -13.61 13.41
CA LEU A 91 -2.06 -12.34 12.68
C LEU A 91 -2.02 -12.60 11.18
N GLU A 92 -3.00 -12.08 10.46
CA GLU A 92 -2.97 -11.94 9.01
C GLU A 92 -2.79 -10.46 8.67
N ALA A 93 -1.84 -10.14 7.80
CA ALA A 93 -1.58 -8.76 7.40
C ALA A 93 -1.34 -8.66 5.89
N ASN A 94 -1.77 -7.54 5.31
CA ASN A 94 -1.51 -7.17 3.93
C ASN A 94 -1.14 -5.68 3.85
N ILE A 95 -0.77 -5.23 2.65
CA ILE A 95 -0.38 -3.83 2.44
C ILE A 95 -0.75 -3.37 1.04
N ALA A 96 -1.05 -2.08 0.92
CA ALA A 96 -1.48 -1.46 -0.34
C ALA A 96 -0.41 -1.52 -1.45
N LEU A 97 0.87 -1.63 -1.09
CA LEU A 97 2.01 -1.72 -2.01
C LEU A 97 2.81 -2.99 -1.67
N PRO A 98 2.40 -4.16 -2.21
CA PRO A 98 3.01 -5.45 -1.87
C PRO A 98 4.53 -5.47 -2.14
N GLY A 99 5.28 -6.08 -1.23
CA GLY A 99 6.75 -6.05 -1.23
C GLY A 99 7.34 -5.21 -0.10
N LEU A 100 6.59 -4.25 0.45
CA LEU A 100 6.98 -3.53 1.66
C LEU A 100 7.02 -4.47 2.86
N THR A 101 8.01 -4.27 3.73
CA THR A 101 8.13 -4.98 5.01
C THR A 101 6.98 -4.56 5.92
N ILE A 102 6.29 -5.55 6.49
CA ILE A 102 5.33 -5.36 7.57
C ILE A 102 5.99 -5.79 8.87
N GLU A 103 5.78 -5.00 9.92
CA GLU A 103 6.19 -5.32 11.28
C GLU A 103 4.98 -5.28 12.21
N TYR A 104 5.04 -6.08 13.26
CA TYR A 104 4.04 -6.10 14.31
C TYR A 104 4.69 -6.02 15.69
N SER A 105 3.91 -5.57 16.67
CA SER A 105 4.28 -5.52 18.08
C SER A 105 3.15 -6.13 18.91
N THR A 106 3.53 -6.85 19.97
CA THR A 106 2.62 -7.45 20.96
C THR A 106 2.86 -6.91 22.37
N ASP A 107 3.64 -5.82 22.49
CA ASP A 107 4.08 -5.23 23.75
C ASP A 107 3.84 -3.70 23.78
N GLY A 108 2.80 -3.24 23.08
CA GLY A 108 2.44 -1.82 23.03
C GLY A 108 3.43 -0.95 22.24
N GLY A 109 4.13 -1.53 21.26
CA GLY A 109 5.05 -0.83 20.37
C GLY A 109 6.48 -0.72 20.91
N GLN A 110 6.84 -1.43 21.98
CA GLN A 110 8.18 -1.39 22.57
C GLN A 110 9.19 -2.18 21.73
N SER A 111 8.80 -3.36 21.25
CA SER A 111 9.59 -4.17 20.31
C SER A 111 8.77 -4.52 19.07
N TRP A 112 9.48 -4.67 17.95
CA TRP A 112 8.89 -4.90 16.63
C TRP A 112 9.49 -6.15 16.00
N GLN A 113 8.63 -7.01 15.48
CA GLN A 113 8.98 -8.25 14.81
C GLN A 113 8.53 -8.16 13.35
N ARG A 114 9.35 -8.70 12.44
CA ARG A 114 8.99 -8.79 11.03
C ARG A 114 7.86 -9.81 10.84
N TYR A 115 6.82 -9.41 10.12
CA TYR A 115 5.75 -10.29 9.70
C TYR A 115 6.18 -11.17 8.52
N ASP A 116 5.82 -12.45 8.59
CA ASP A 116 5.97 -13.43 7.51
C ASP A 116 4.62 -14.12 7.28
N ASP A 117 4.04 -13.94 6.10
CA ASP A 117 2.76 -14.55 5.73
C ASP A 117 2.85 -16.08 5.59
N ALA A 118 4.03 -16.63 5.26
CA ALA A 118 4.23 -18.07 5.22
C ALA A 118 4.29 -18.70 6.63
N ALA A 119 4.57 -17.88 7.66
CA ALA A 119 4.71 -18.30 9.05
C ALA A 119 3.92 -17.38 10.00
N ARG A 120 2.63 -17.16 9.71
CA ARG A 120 1.76 -16.22 10.44
C ARG A 120 1.88 -16.38 11.96
N PRO A 121 2.26 -15.31 12.70
CA PRO A 121 2.54 -15.42 14.13
C PRO A 121 1.26 -15.63 14.92
N ALA A 122 1.33 -16.50 15.92
CA ALA A 122 0.28 -16.62 16.93
C ALA A 122 0.37 -15.41 17.86
N VAL A 123 -0.75 -14.73 18.07
CA VAL A 123 -0.81 -13.48 18.84
C VAL A 123 -1.97 -13.51 19.81
N GLN A 124 -1.80 -12.82 20.95
CA GLN A 124 -2.83 -12.66 21.97
C GLN A 124 -2.79 -11.22 22.49
N GLY A 125 -3.95 -10.70 22.89
CA GLY A 125 -4.06 -9.34 23.41
C GLY A 125 -3.88 -8.27 22.34
N GLU A 126 -3.36 -7.11 22.75
CA GLU A 126 -3.17 -5.97 21.86
C GLU A 126 -2.03 -6.24 20.87
N VAL A 127 -2.32 -6.06 19.58
CA VAL A 127 -1.34 -6.12 18.51
C VAL A 127 -1.32 -4.78 17.81
N GLN A 128 -0.14 -4.26 17.50
CA GLN A 128 0.03 -3.10 16.65
C GLN A 128 0.77 -3.49 15.37
N VAL A 129 0.47 -2.81 14.27
CA VAL A 129 1.14 -3.03 12.98
C VAL A 129 1.69 -1.73 12.41
N ARG A 130 2.82 -1.83 11.72
CA ARG A 130 3.41 -0.75 10.92
C ARG A 130 4.12 -1.35 9.71
N SER A 131 4.40 -0.53 8.70
CA SER A 131 5.31 -0.91 7.62
C SER A 131 6.66 -0.25 7.79
N ALA A 132 7.69 -0.82 7.19
CA ALA A 132 9.04 -0.26 7.13
C ALA A 132 9.45 0.05 5.67
N SER A 133 10.26 1.09 5.48
CA SER A 133 10.87 1.39 4.19
C SER A 133 11.80 0.25 3.74
N PRO A 134 12.01 0.06 2.42
CA PRO A 134 12.97 -0.91 1.89
C PRO A 134 14.38 -0.83 2.50
N ASP A 135 14.84 0.38 2.86
CA ASP A 135 16.14 0.59 3.52
C ASP A 135 16.13 0.37 5.05
N GLY A 136 14.96 0.09 5.64
CA GLY A 136 14.76 -0.18 7.07
C GLY A 136 14.86 1.03 7.99
N LYS A 137 14.95 2.27 7.47
CA LYS A 137 15.20 3.47 8.28
C LYS A 137 13.97 4.26 8.64
N ARG A 138 12.84 4.02 7.97
CA ARG A 138 11.59 4.75 8.18
C ARG A 138 10.44 3.78 8.36
N PHE A 139 9.43 4.24 9.08
CA PHE A 139 8.25 3.45 9.38
C PHE A 139 6.98 4.23 9.06
N SER A 140 5.90 3.53 8.73
CA SER A 140 4.57 4.14 8.83
C SER A 140 4.27 4.48 10.30
N ARG A 141 3.20 5.24 10.52
CA ARG A 141 2.60 5.25 11.86
C ARG A 141 2.19 3.81 12.25
N ALA A 142 2.22 3.52 13.54
CA ALA A 142 1.67 2.30 14.10
C ALA A 142 0.16 2.47 14.34
N GLU A 143 -0.61 1.41 14.11
CA GLU A 143 -2.03 1.35 14.47
C GLU A 143 -2.32 0.02 15.17
N PRO A 144 -3.22 0.01 16.18
CA PRO A 144 -3.69 -1.22 16.80
C PRO A 144 -4.54 -2.03 15.80
N VAL A 145 -4.46 -3.35 15.89
CA VAL A 145 -5.31 -4.27 15.13
C VAL A 145 -6.64 -4.37 15.85
N THR A 146 -7.68 -3.77 15.27
CA THR A 146 -9.05 -3.91 15.76
C THR A 146 -9.58 -5.31 15.39
N ALA A 147 -10.06 -6.04 16.39
CA ALA A 147 -10.79 -7.30 16.20
C ALA A 147 -12.19 -7.05 15.62
#